data_AF-A0A1G2NWR8-F1
#
_entry.id   AF-A0A1G2NWR8-F1
#
_cell.length_a   1.000
_cell.length_b   1.000
_cell.length_c   1.000
_cell.angle_alpha   90.00
_cell.angle_beta   90.00
_cell.angle_gamma   90.00
#
_symmetry.space_group_name_H-M   'P 1'
#
loop_
_entity.id
_entity.type
_entity.pdbx_description
1 polymer ?
#
loop_
_entity_poly.entity_id
_entity_poly.type
_entity_poly.pdbx_seq_one_letter_code
_entity_poly.pdbx_strand_id
1 'polypeptide(L)'
;MKTKKNNARGELDPFKVVMMCLTHDIGETRSGDQNWIHRRYVFVDEETISKDQFTDPLRGLRKFVAEFNQRKSPEAVATKDTNALDQLIAQKEYAHAGNREAAIWLEGKRVKIKYKKVAELKTETAKKIGIAIYDRGVSEWWKDIWTSEPRKKPRA
;
A
#
# COMPACT_ATOMS: atom_id res chain seq x y z
N MET A 1 -0.87 24.87 27.24
CA MET A 1 -1.27 25.54 25.99
C MET A 1 -1.47 24.49 24.91
N LYS A 2 -2.71 24.18 24.54
CA LYS A 2 -3.02 23.28 23.42
C LYS A 2 -2.87 24.08 22.12
N THR A 3 -1.79 23.87 21.38
CA THR A 3 -1.68 24.42 20.02
C THR A 3 -2.62 23.62 19.11
N LYS A 4 -3.85 24.14 18.93
CA LYS A 4 -4.66 23.82 17.75
C LYS A 4 -3.87 24.31 16.53
N LYS A 5 -3.21 23.41 15.81
CA LYS A 5 -2.76 23.70 14.45
C LYS A 5 -4.00 23.80 13.58
N ASN A 6 -4.35 25.03 13.22
CA ASN A 6 -5.27 25.33 12.13
C ASN A 6 -4.66 24.78 10.84
N ASN A 7 -5.06 23.58 10.40
CA ASN A 7 -4.72 23.09 9.07
C ASN A 7 -5.80 23.54 8.08
N ALA A 8 -5.64 24.77 7.59
CA ALA A 8 -6.40 25.30 6.47
C ALA A 8 -5.79 24.79 5.16
N ARG A 9 -6.05 23.52 4.86
CA ARG A 9 -6.03 22.77 3.58
C ARG A 9 -6.33 21.33 3.96
N GLY A 10 -7.00 20.55 3.11
CA GLY A 10 -7.30 19.13 3.34
C GLY A 10 -6.06 18.23 3.37
N GLU A 11 -5.12 18.52 4.25
CA GLU A 11 -3.90 17.77 4.48
C GLU A 11 -4.22 16.58 5.39
N LEU A 12 -3.85 15.38 4.92
CA LEU A 12 -3.92 14.14 5.67
C LEU A 12 -3.02 14.24 6.91
N ASP A 13 -3.42 13.61 8.02
CA ASP A 13 -2.50 13.37 9.13
C ASP A 13 -1.49 12.27 8.74
N PRO A 14 -0.20 12.60 8.48
CA PRO A 14 0.77 11.61 8.03
C PRO A 14 1.06 10.55 9.08
N PHE A 15 1.00 10.89 10.37
CA PHE A 15 1.20 9.92 11.44
C PHE A 15 0.11 8.86 11.37
N LYS A 16 -1.14 9.29 11.22
CA LYS A 16 -2.29 8.39 11.13
C LYS A 16 -2.24 7.48 9.90
N VAL A 17 -1.91 8.03 8.73
CA VAL A 17 -1.73 7.24 7.49
C VAL A 17 -0.65 6.18 7.68
N VAL A 18 0.52 6.54 8.21
CA VAL A 18 1.61 5.59 8.45
C VAL A 18 1.20 4.52 9.45
N MET A 19 0.54 4.89 10.55
CA MET A 19 0.07 3.93 11.54
C MET A 19 -0.97 2.96 10.97
N MET A 20 -1.86 3.43 10.09
CA MET A 20 -2.79 2.54 9.37
C MET A 20 -2.04 1.61 8.40
N CYS A 21 -1.10 2.12 7.61
CA CYS A 21 -0.29 1.28 6.71
C CYS A 21 0.42 0.16 7.47
N LEU A 22 1.00 0.46 8.63
CA LEU A 22 1.73 -0.53 9.45
C LEU A 22 0.83 -1.57 10.11
N THR A 23 -0.43 -1.23 10.42
CA THR A 23 -1.27 -2.05 11.30
C THR A 23 -2.44 -2.72 10.61
N HIS A 24 -2.82 -2.30 9.41
CA HIS A 24 -4.08 -2.73 8.80
C HIS A 24 -4.19 -4.23 8.57
N ASP A 25 -3.12 -4.88 8.14
CA ASP A 25 -3.07 -6.33 7.88
C ASP A 25 -2.46 -7.11 9.05
N ILE A 26 -2.24 -6.50 10.23
CA ILE A 26 -1.58 -7.18 11.34
C ILE A 26 -2.35 -8.44 11.79
N GLY A 27 -3.69 -8.42 11.66
CA GLY A 27 -4.56 -9.57 11.96
C GLY A 27 -4.25 -10.81 11.13
N GLU A 28 -3.65 -10.63 9.95
CA GLU A 28 -3.22 -11.72 9.07
C GLU A 28 -2.09 -12.56 9.68
N THR A 29 -1.44 -12.10 10.76
CA THR A 29 -0.53 -12.95 11.54
C THR A 29 -1.24 -14.18 12.12
N ARG A 30 -2.55 -14.08 12.39
CA ARG A 30 -3.36 -15.17 12.96
C ARG A 30 -4.27 -15.84 11.94
N SER A 31 -4.77 -15.10 10.94
CA SER A 31 -5.62 -15.67 9.90
C SER A 31 -4.85 -16.18 8.68
N GLY A 32 -3.62 -15.70 8.45
CA GLY A 32 -2.97 -15.74 7.14
C GLY A 32 -3.58 -14.74 6.15
N ASP A 33 -2.87 -14.45 5.06
CA ASP A 33 -3.35 -13.62 3.94
C ASP A 33 -4.45 -14.36 3.16
N GLN A 34 -5.63 -13.74 3.13
CA GLN A 34 -6.80 -14.29 2.45
C GLN A 34 -6.87 -13.79 1.00
N ASN A 35 -6.24 -14.57 0.11
CA ASN A 35 -6.36 -14.37 -1.33
C ASN A 35 -7.81 -14.46 -1.84
N TRP A 36 -8.02 -14.12 -3.10
CA TRP A 36 -9.34 -14.05 -3.71
C TRP A 36 -10.13 -15.38 -3.66
N ILE A 37 -9.46 -16.53 -3.69
CA ILE A 37 -10.09 -17.85 -3.58
C ILE A 37 -10.52 -18.11 -2.13
N HIS A 38 -9.66 -17.78 -1.15
CA HIS A 38 -9.98 -17.99 0.26
C HIS A 38 -11.26 -17.26 0.67
N ARG A 39 -11.50 -16.05 0.15
CA ARG A 39 -12.72 -15.27 0.41
C ARG A 39 -14.03 -15.99 0.10
N ARG A 40 -14.00 -17.06 -0.72
CA ARG A 40 -15.18 -17.88 -1.05
C ARG A 40 -15.47 -18.95 0.01
N TYR A 41 -14.46 -19.40 0.75
CA TYR A 41 -14.53 -20.62 1.57
C TYR A 41 -14.14 -20.41 3.03
N VAL A 42 -13.42 -19.34 3.33
CA VAL A 42 -12.88 -19.05 4.66
C VAL A 42 -13.60 -17.84 5.23
N PHE A 43 -14.15 -18.00 6.44
CA PHE A 43 -14.62 -16.91 7.26
C PHE A 43 -13.52 -16.51 8.25
N VAL A 44 -13.15 -15.23 8.28
CA VAL A 44 -12.17 -14.69 9.22
C VAL A 44 -12.90 -13.93 10.31
N ASP A 45 -12.72 -14.35 11.56
CA ASP A 45 -13.22 -13.65 12.74
C ASP A 45 -12.28 -12.48 13.11
N GLU A 46 -12.37 -11.39 12.34
CA GLU A 46 -11.55 -10.19 12.54
C GLU A 46 -11.77 -9.55 13.92
N GLU A 47 -12.96 -9.68 14.52
CA GLU A 47 -13.25 -9.07 15.82
C GLU A 47 -12.50 -9.79 16.94
N THR A 48 -12.59 -11.12 16.98
CA THR A 48 -11.84 -11.92 17.96
C THR A 48 -10.34 -11.75 17.77
N ILE A 49 -9.85 -11.81 16.53
CA ILE A 49 -8.43 -11.54 16.22
C ILE A 49 -8.01 -10.16 16.72
N SER A 50 -8.79 -9.10 16.42
CA SER A 50 -8.49 -7.73 16.85
C SER A 50 -8.43 -7.63 18.38
N LYS A 51 -9.41 -8.21 19.08
CA LYS A 51 -9.49 -8.17 20.54
C LYS A 51 -8.28 -8.87 21.19
N ASP A 52 -7.94 -10.05 20.70
CA ASP A 52 -6.92 -10.89 21.32
C ASP A 52 -5.50 -10.51 20.89
N GLN A 53 -5.34 -9.78 19.78
CA GLN A 53 -4.03 -9.34 19.27
C GLN A 53 -3.63 -7.95 19.75
N PHE A 54 -4.60 -7.04 19.96
CA PHE A 54 -4.33 -5.69 20.45
C PHE A 54 -4.50 -5.58 21.98
N THR A 55 -3.65 -6.30 22.70
CA THR A 55 -3.47 -6.18 24.15
C THR A 55 -2.31 -5.23 24.48
N ASP A 56 -2.01 -4.97 25.76
CA ASP A 56 -0.90 -4.09 26.11
C ASP A 56 0.46 -4.72 25.73
N PRO A 57 1.40 -3.93 25.18
CA PRO A 57 1.39 -2.46 25.04
C PRO A 57 0.76 -1.93 23.74
N LEU A 58 0.21 -2.80 22.88
CA LEU A 58 -0.28 -2.47 21.53
C LEU A 58 -1.75 -2.05 21.48
N ARG A 59 -2.48 -2.06 22.60
CA ARG A 59 -3.91 -1.74 22.69
C ARG A 59 -4.29 -0.45 21.97
N GLY A 60 -3.43 0.58 22.06
CA GLY A 60 -3.64 1.88 21.43
C GLY A 60 -3.67 1.85 19.89
N LEU A 61 -3.13 0.80 19.26
CA LEU A 61 -3.09 0.64 17.81
C LEU A 61 -4.42 0.17 17.21
N ARG A 62 -5.27 -0.51 18.01
CA ARG A 62 -6.56 -1.07 17.57
C ARG A 62 -7.45 -0.03 16.88
N LYS A 63 -7.38 1.23 17.32
CA LYS A 63 -8.16 2.35 16.74
C LYS A 63 -7.81 2.61 15.27
N PHE A 64 -6.56 2.42 14.86
CA PHE A 64 -6.15 2.66 13.47
C PHE A 64 -6.70 1.58 12.54
N VAL A 65 -6.69 0.32 12.97
CA VAL A 65 -7.32 -0.79 12.24
C VAL A 65 -8.83 -0.59 12.15
N ALA A 66 -9.49 -0.28 13.27
CA ALA A 66 -10.93 -0.04 13.30
C ALA A 66 -11.35 1.11 12.38
N GLU A 67 -10.55 2.17 12.31
CA GLU A 67 -10.83 3.29 11.41
C GLU A 67 -10.53 2.95 9.94
N PHE A 68 -9.41 2.28 9.66
CA PHE A 68 -9.07 1.80 8.32
C PHE A 68 -10.17 0.91 7.74
N ASN A 69 -10.70 -0.02 8.55
CA ASN A 69 -11.77 -0.94 8.15
C ASN A 69 -13.08 -0.21 7.77
N GLN A 70 -13.34 0.96 8.35
CA GLN A 70 -14.54 1.74 8.01
C GLN A 70 -14.44 2.42 6.64
N ARG A 71 -13.24 2.69 6.13
CA ARG A 71 -13.01 3.32 4.80
C ARG A 71 -13.63 4.71 4.60
N LYS A 72 -13.90 5.45 5.68
CA LYS A 72 -14.60 6.74 5.61
C LYS A 72 -13.70 7.96 5.70
N SER A 73 -12.64 7.89 6.49
CA SER A 73 -11.73 9.03 6.67
C SER A 73 -10.81 9.23 5.46
N PRO A 74 -10.38 10.46 5.19
CA PRO A 74 -9.36 10.74 4.16
C PRO A 74 -8.11 9.89 4.35
N GLU A 75 -7.67 9.66 5.59
CA GLU A 75 -6.50 8.83 5.89
C GLU A 75 -6.74 7.35 5.59
N ALA A 76 -7.93 6.80 5.90
CA ALA A 76 -8.27 5.43 5.57
C ALA A 76 -8.34 5.20 4.06
N VAL A 77 -8.85 6.19 3.30
CA VAL A 77 -8.88 6.17 1.84
C VAL A 77 -7.46 6.23 1.26
N ALA A 78 -6.64 7.18 1.74
CA ALA A 78 -5.25 7.30 1.31
C ALA A 78 -4.43 6.04 1.62
N THR A 79 -4.61 5.46 2.80
CA THR A 79 -3.96 4.19 3.18
C THR A 79 -4.39 3.06 2.24
N LYS A 80 -5.67 3.01 1.84
CA LYS A 80 -6.14 1.98 0.89
C LYS A 80 -5.55 2.16 -0.50
N ASP A 81 -5.45 3.41 -0.98
CA ASP A 81 -4.76 3.73 -2.22
C ASP A 81 -3.29 3.29 -2.16
N THR A 82 -2.58 3.58 -1.06
CA THR A 82 -1.18 3.16 -0.86
C THR A 82 -1.03 1.64 -0.89
N ASN A 83 -1.89 0.87 -0.23
CA ASN A 83 -1.88 -0.60 -0.30
C ASN A 83 -2.06 -1.08 -1.76
N ALA A 84 -3.00 -0.49 -2.52
CA ALA A 84 -3.19 -0.85 -3.92
C ALA A 84 -1.99 -0.49 -4.81
N LEU A 85 -1.31 0.64 -4.54
CA LEU A 85 -0.10 1.05 -5.24
C LEU A 85 1.09 0.13 -4.94
N ASP A 86 1.24 -0.31 -3.68
CA ASP A 86 2.28 -1.25 -3.28
C ASP A 86 2.11 -2.60 -4.00
N GLN A 87 0.88 -3.13 -4.03
CA GLN A 87 0.56 -4.33 -4.81
C GLN A 87 0.88 -4.13 -6.31
N LEU A 88 0.60 -2.95 -6.88
CA LEU A 88 0.89 -2.66 -8.29
C LEU A 88 2.41 -2.68 -8.57
N ILE A 89 3.23 -2.14 -7.66
CA ILE A 89 4.70 -2.19 -7.78
C ILE A 89 5.18 -3.63 -7.75
N ALA A 90 4.77 -4.42 -6.74
CA ALA A 90 5.18 -5.82 -6.61
C ALA A 90 4.77 -6.65 -7.83
N GLN A 91 3.55 -6.46 -8.34
CA GLN A 91 3.10 -7.15 -9.56
C GLN A 91 3.98 -6.80 -10.77
N LYS A 92 4.33 -5.53 -10.92
CA LYS A 92 5.19 -5.06 -12.02
C LYS A 92 6.60 -5.64 -11.92
N GLU A 93 7.16 -5.71 -10.72
CA GLU A 93 8.46 -6.35 -10.48
C GLU A 93 8.43 -7.84 -10.83
N TYR A 94 7.39 -8.57 -10.41
CA TYR A 94 7.25 -9.98 -10.75
C TYR A 94 7.05 -10.21 -12.25
N ALA A 95 6.25 -9.37 -12.92
CA ALA A 95 6.09 -9.45 -14.37
C ALA A 95 7.40 -9.17 -15.09
N HIS A 96 8.17 -8.18 -14.63
CA HIS A 96 9.51 -7.88 -15.15
C HIS A 96 10.48 -9.05 -14.96
N ALA A 97 10.40 -9.77 -13.83
CA ALA A 97 11.15 -10.98 -13.57
C ALA A 97 10.69 -12.21 -14.38
N GLY A 98 9.65 -12.08 -15.23
CA GLY A 98 9.17 -13.14 -16.12
C GLY A 98 7.96 -13.93 -15.60
N ASN A 99 7.35 -13.53 -14.47
CA ASN A 99 6.14 -14.17 -13.98
C ASN A 99 4.93 -13.84 -14.88
N ARG A 100 4.48 -14.82 -15.66
CA ARG A 100 3.37 -14.69 -16.60
C ARG A 100 2.03 -14.41 -15.92
N GLU A 101 1.80 -14.97 -14.74
CA GLU A 101 0.58 -14.70 -13.98
C GLU A 101 0.55 -13.24 -13.52
N ALA A 102 1.67 -12.71 -13.01
CA ALA A 102 1.74 -11.30 -12.62
C ALA A 102 1.41 -10.35 -13.80
N ALA A 103 1.88 -10.66 -15.01
CA ALA A 103 1.51 -9.91 -16.22
C ALA A 103 0.00 -9.99 -16.54
N ILE A 104 -0.63 -11.14 -16.31
CA ILE A 104 -2.09 -11.30 -16.45
C ILE A 104 -2.84 -10.46 -15.39
N TRP A 105 -2.34 -10.39 -14.16
CA TRP A 105 -2.96 -9.58 -13.11
C TRP A 105 -2.88 -8.09 -13.41
N LEU A 106 -1.71 -7.61 -13.88
CA LEU A 106 -1.45 -6.22 -14.26
C LEU A 106 -2.31 -5.74 -15.42
N GLU A 107 -2.40 -6.54 -16.47
CA GLU A 107 -2.92 -6.08 -17.76
C GLU A 107 -4.27 -6.74 -18.12
N GLY A 108 -4.60 -7.88 -17.53
CA GLY A 108 -5.78 -8.68 -17.91
C GLY A 108 -5.44 -9.91 -18.75
N LYS A 109 -6.28 -10.94 -18.65
CA LYS A 109 -6.09 -12.25 -19.30
C LYS A 109 -6.58 -12.29 -20.75
N ARG A 110 -7.84 -11.88 -20.98
CA ARG A 110 -8.52 -11.96 -22.29
C ARG A 110 -8.43 -10.64 -23.06
N VAL A 111 -8.60 -9.53 -22.37
CA VAL A 111 -8.50 -8.17 -22.92
C VAL A 111 -7.47 -7.44 -22.09
N LYS A 112 -6.51 -6.81 -22.78
CA LYS A 112 -5.49 -5.98 -22.15
C LYS A 112 -6.10 -4.62 -21.83
N ILE A 113 -6.07 -4.24 -20.56
CA ILE A 113 -6.61 -2.98 -20.04
C ILE A 113 -5.43 -2.14 -19.56
N LYS A 114 -5.17 -1.03 -20.27
CA LYS A 114 -4.14 -0.08 -19.86
C LYS A 114 -4.55 0.54 -18.52
N TYR A 115 -3.59 0.64 -17.59
CA TYR A 115 -3.80 1.23 -16.27
C TYR A 115 -4.92 0.56 -15.45
N LYS A 116 -5.14 -0.75 -15.63
CA LYS A 116 -6.23 -1.52 -14.98
C LYS A 116 -6.38 -1.21 -13.48
N LYS A 117 -5.26 -1.14 -12.75
CA LYS A 117 -5.26 -0.88 -11.31
C LYS A 117 -5.57 0.57 -10.92
N VAL A 118 -5.40 1.53 -11.82
CA VAL A 118 -5.64 2.97 -11.54
C VAL A 118 -7.12 3.25 -11.28
N ALA A 119 -8.04 2.47 -11.87
CA ALA A 119 -9.47 2.60 -11.62
C ALA A 119 -9.89 2.23 -10.18
N GLU A 120 -9.06 1.46 -9.46
CA GLU A 120 -9.30 1.10 -8.06
C GLU A 120 -8.92 2.23 -7.09
N LEU A 121 -8.08 3.18 -7.54
CA LEU A 121 -7.55 4.28 -6.74
C LEU A 121 -8.55 5.44 -6.63
N LYS A 122 -8.65 6.03 -5.44
CA LYS A 122 -9.62 7.09 -5.13
C LYS A 122 -9.05 8.48 -5.27
N THR A 123 -7.84 8.72 -4.77
CA THR A 123 -7.22 10.05 -4.79
C THR A 123 -6.55 10.34 -6.12
N GLU A 124 -6.59 11.60 -6.56
CA GLU A 124 -5.93 12.04 -7.79
C GLU A 124 -4.41 11.87 -7.72
N THR A 125 -3.81 12.06 -6.55
CA THR A 125 -2.38 11.82 -6.33
C THR A 125 -2.04 10.35 -6.54
N ALA A 126 -2.82 9.42 -5.95
CA ALA A 126 -2.58 8.00 -6.14
C ALA A 126 -2.73 7.60 -7.61
N LYS A 127 -3.74 8.10 -8.32
CA LYS A 127 -3.93 7.83 -9.76
C LYS A 127 -2.71 8.25 -10.59
N LYS A 128 -2.17 9.45 -10.34
CA LYS A 128 -0.94 9.93 -11.00
C LYS A 128 0.25 9.02 -10.72
N ILE A 129 0.43 8.60 -9.46
CA ILE A 129 1.50 7.65 -9.08
C ILE A 129 1.28 6.31 -9.78
N GLY A 130 0.07 5.77 -9.80
CA GLY A 130 -0.27 4.52 -10.46
C GLY A 130 0.06 4.55 -11.96
N ILE A 131 -0.31 5.62 -12.67
CA ILE A 131 0.05 5.82 -14.08
C ILE A 131 1.57 5.83 -14.26
N ALA A 132 2.29 6.57 -13.42
CA ALA A 132 3.75 6.60 -13.48
C ALA A 132 4.38 5.22 -13.22
N ILE A 133 3.82 4.42 -12.30
CA ILE A 133 4.26 3.04 -12.08
C ILE A 133 4.06 2.23 -13.35
N TYR A 134 2.94 2.33 -14.06
CA TYR A 134 2.76 1.60 -15.32
C TYR A 134 3.73 2.06 -16.43
N ASP A 135 3.97 3.37 -16.55
CA ASP A 135 4.71 3.93 -17.70
C ASP A 135 6.23 3.82 -17.60
N ARG A 136 6.79 3.78 -16.38
CA ARG A 136 8.25 3.71 -16.19
C ARG A 136 8.77 2.27 -16.20
N GLY A 137 10.04 2.03 -16.54
CA GLY A 137 10.70 0.74 -16.29
C GLY A 137 11.02 0.50 -14.79
N VAL A 138 11.04 -0.76 -14.34
CA VAL A 138 11.40 -1.11 -12.94
C VAL A 138 12.81 -0.64 -12.57
N SER A 139 13.77 -0.76 -13.48
CA SER A 139 15.17 -0.36 -13.27
C SER A 139 15.45 1.13 -13.49
N GLU A 140 14.44 1.95 -13.78
CA GLU A 140 14.67 3.38 -14.08
C GLU A 140 15.17 4.18 -12.89
N TRP A 141 14.91 3.74 -11.66
CA TRP A 141 15.28 4.47 -10.45
C TRP A 141 16.79 4.73 -10.31
N TRP A 142 17.64 3.87 -10.92
CA TRP A 142 19.09 3.99 -10.82
C TRP A 142 19.79 4.47 -12.10
N LYS A 143 19.08 4.60 -13.23
CA LYS A 143 19.71 4.84 -14.54
C LYS A 143 20.60 6.10 -14.55
N ASP A 144 20.18 7.15 -13.85
CA ASP A 144 20.89 8.44 -13.83
C ASP A 144 21.93 8.54 -12.71
N ILE A 145 22.01 7.56 -11.79
CA ILE A 145 23.00 7.52 -10.69
C ILE A 145 24.11 6.51 -10.94
N TRP A 146 23.93 5.57 -11.85
CA TRP A 146 24.92 4.54 -12.10
C TRP A 146 26.15 5.11 -12.79
N THR A 147 27.31 4.70 -12.28
CA THR A 147 28.61 5.01 -12.85
C THR A 147 29.50 3.79 -12.67
N SER A 148 30.37 3.53 -13.65
CA SER A 148 31.45 2.54 -13.52
C SER A 148 32.59 3.02 -12.63
N GLU A 149 32.61 4.32 -12.27
CA GLU A 149 33.64 4.90 -11.44
C GLU A 149 33.34 4.70 -9.94
N PRO A 150 34.27 4.14 -9.16
CA PRO A 150 34.10 4.01 -7.72
C PRO A 150 34.05 5.40 -7.06
N ARG A 151 33.22 5.53 -6.01
CA ARG A 151 33.11 6.76 -5.23
C ARG A 151 34.47 7.12 -4.63
N LYS A 152 35.06 8.24 -5.08
CA LYS A 152 36.29 8.77 -4.49
C LYS A 152 36.01 9.14 -3.03
N LYS A 153 36.80 8.59 -2.09
CA LYS A 153 36.73 9.01 -0.68
C LYS A 153 36.99 10.52 -0.60
N PRO A 154 36.21 11.29 0.18
CA PRO A 154 36.58 12.67 0.48
C PRO A 154 37.98 12.68 1.08
N ARG A 155 38.87 13.55 0.60
CA ARG A 155 40.13 13.80 1.30
C ARG A 155 39.77 14.46 2.64
N ALA A 156 40.29 13.90 3.73
CA ALA A 156 40.14 14.44 5.07
C ALA A 156 40.82 15.81 5.18
#